data_AF-A0A919TG65-F1
#
_entry.id   AF-A0A919TG65-F1
#
_cell.length_a   1.000
_cell.length_b   1.000
_cell.length_c   1.000
_cell.angle_alpha   90.00
_cell.angle_beta   90.00
_cell.angle_gamma   90.00
#
_symmetry.space_group_name_H-M   'P 1'
#
loop_
_entity.id
_entity.type
_entity.pdbx_description
1 polymer ?
#
loop_
_entity_poly.entity_id
_entity_poly.type
_entity_poly.pdbx_seq_one_letter_code
_entity_poly.pdbx_strand_id
1 'polypeptide(L)'
;MKHRPGGTARGAELEFRAFVQGVAASLHRTAYLLCGDWYLADDLVQEALARAYSHWGKVQRADNPSAYVRRILINESRRGWRRNRPAVTALPAAEGNVADLSDRRGGPG
;
A
#
# COMPACT_ATOMS: atom_id res chain seq x y z
N MET A 1 14.26 32.51 -30.52
CA MET A 1 13.60 33.29 -29.44
C MET A 1 13.30 32.35 -28.29
N LYS A 2 13.67 32.74 -27.07
CA LYS A 2 13.84 31.88 -25.90
C LYS A 2 12.60 32.01 -25.00
N HIS A 3 11.84 30.94 -24.78
CA HIS A 3 11.03 30.78 -23.56
C HIS A 3 11.05 29.32 -23.13
N ARG A 4 11.98 29.02 -22.22
CA ARG A 4 11.90 27.83 -21.36
C ARG A 4 11.39 28.34 -20.02
N PRO A 5 10.08 28.29 -19.72
CA PRO A 5 9.66 28.46 -18.35
C PRO A 5 10.17 27.23 -17.60
N GLY A 6 11.24 27.40 -16.82
CA GLY A 6 11.52 26.46 -15.74
C GLY A 6 10.31 26.49 -14.83
N GLY A 7 9.46 25.46 -14.90
CA GLY A 7 8.28 25.36 -14.05
C GLY A 7 8.71 25.55 -12.60
N THR A 8 8.29 26.66 -11.99
CA THR A 8 8.64 26.94 -10.60
C THR A 8 7.93 25.94 -9.70
N ALA A 9 8.51 25.62 -8.54
CA ALA A 9 7.90 24.69 -7.58
C ALA A 9 6.45 25.08 -7.25
N ARG A 10 6.17 26.39 -7.16
CA ARG A 10 4.82 26.94 -6.94
C ARG A 10 3.86 26.67 -8.11
N GLY A 11 4.33 26.74 -9.35
CA GLY A 11 3.51 26.41 -10.53
C GLY A 11 3.11 24.94 -10.54
N ALA A 12 4.08 24.06 -10.30
CA ALA A 12 3.85 22.61 -10.19
C ALA A 12 2.85 22.27 -9.07
N GLU A 13 2.92 22.96 -7.93
CA GLU A 13 1.97 22.81 -6.83
C GLU A 13 0.53 23.23 -7.22
N LEU A 14 0.37 24.35 -7.91
CA LEU A 14 -0.94 24.83 -8.36
C LEU A 14 -1.58 23.87 -9.37
N GLU A 15 -0.80 23.39 -10.34
CA GLU A 15 -1.23 22.39 -11.31
C GLU A 15 -1.64 21.08 -10.62
N PHE A 16 -0.85 20.64 -9.64
CA PHE A 16 -1.16 19.44 -8.88
C PHE A 16 -2.47 19.61 -8.10
N ARG A 17 -2.66 20.73 -7.41
CA ARG A 17 -3.89 21.01 -6.65
C ARG A 17 -5.13 21.00 -7.56
N ALA A 18 -5.05 21.64 -8.73
CA ALA A 18 -6.14 21.64 -9.70
C ALA A 18 -6.46 20.22 -10.19
N PHE A 19 -5.44 19.42 -10.48
CA PHE A 19 -5.62 18.03 -10.85
C PHE A 19 -6.26 17.20 -9.72
N VAL A 20 -5.78 17.35 -8.48
CA VAL A 20 -6.31 16.65 -7.30
C VAL A 20 -7.80 16.93 -7.10
N GLN A 21 -8.22 18.19 -7.24
CA GLN A 21 -9.63 18.57 -7.15
C GLN A 21 -10.51 17.79 -8.13
N GLY A 22 -10.00 17.48 -9.33
CA GLY A 22 -10.73 16.69 -10.33
C GLY A 22 -10.77 15.18 -10.06
N VAL A 23 -9.80 14.61 -9.34
CA VAL A 23 -9.69 13.15 -9.17
C VAL A 23 -10.01 12.64 -7.77
N ALA A 24 -9.92 13.49 -6.74
CA ALA A 24 -9.99 13.10 -5.32
C ALA A 24 -11.23 12.27 -4.99
N ALA A 25 -12.42 12.72 -5.39
CA ALA A 25 -13.67 12.00 -5.13
C ALA A 25 -13.70 10.59 -5.75
N SER A 26 -13.15 10.44 -6.97
CA SER A 26 -13.08 9.14 -7.64
C SER A 26 -12.07 8.19 -7.00
N LEU A 27 -10.95 8.72 -6.50
CA LEU A 27 -9.94 7.97 -5.77
C LEU A 27 -10.49 7.51 -4.43
N HIS A 28 -11.17 8.37 -3.69
CA HIS A 28 -11.78 8.02 -2.41
C HIS A 28 -12.84 6.93 -2.55
N ARG A 29 -13.71 7.01 -3.57
CA ARG A 29 -14.66 5.91 -3.87
C ARG A 29 -13.92 4.60 -4.17
N THR A 30 -12.85 4.66 -4.95
CA THR A 30 -12.05 3.47 -5.26
C THR A 30 -11.36 2.92 -4.01
N ALA A 31 -10.81 3.78 -3.17
CA ALA A 31 -10.14 3.40 -1.93
C ALA A 31 -11.13 2.72 -0.98
N TYR A 32 -12.31 3.30 -0.78
CA TYR A 32 -13.37 2.71 0.02
C TYR A 32 -13.79 1.33 -0.47
N LEU A 33 -13.93 1.12 -1.79
CA LEU A 33 -14.21 -0.21 -2.35
C LEU A 33 -13.07 -1.21 -2.14
N LEU A 34 -11.83 -0.73 -1.95
CA LEU A 34 -10.67 -1.58 -1.70
C LEU A 34 -10.50 -1.93 -0.22
N CYS A 35 -10.90 -1.08 0.74
CA CYS A 35 -10.69 -1.33 2.17
C CYS A 35 -11.96 -1.58 2.98
N GLY A 36 -13.13 -1.14 2.51
CA GLY A 36 -14.42 -1.23 3.21
C GLY A 36 -14.58 -0.27 4.40
N ASP A 37 -13.59 0.59 4.66
CA ASP A 37 -13.53 1.48 5.82
C ASP A 37 -13.19 2.92 5.39
N TRP A 38 -13.89 3.90 5.95
CA TRP A 38 -13.74 5.31 5.57
C TRP A 38 -12.40 5.90 5.98
N TYR A 39 -11.89 5.58 7.17
CA TYR A 39 -10.61 6.10 7.65
C TYR A 39 -9.44 5.50 6.86
N LEU A 40 -9.46 4.18 6.63
CA LEU A 40 -8.46 3.50 5.80
C LEU A 40 -8.51 3.98 4.34
N ALA A 41 -9.69 4.37 3.85
CA ALA A 41 -9.81 4.93 2.51
C ALA A 41 -9.13 6.30 2.41
N ASP A 42 -9.36 7.18 3.38
CA ASP A 42 -8.76 8.51 3.40
C ASP A 42 -7.23 8.42 3.51
N ASP A 43 -6.70 7.61 4.44
CA ASP A 43 -5.26 7.37 4.59
C ASP A 43 -4.63 6.87 3.29
N LEU A 44 -5.29 5.91 2.62
CA LEU A 44 -4.82 5.36 1.36
C LEU A 44 -4.81 6.41 0.24
N VAL A 45 -5.82 7.27 0.18
CA VAL A 45 -5.86 8.39 -0.78
C VAL A 45 -4.72 9.37 -0.49
N GLN A 46 -4.50 9.74 0.76
CA GLN A 46 -3.45 10.65 1.16
C GLN A 46 -2.06 10.14 0.77
N GLU A 47 -1.74 8.87 1.07
CA GLU A 47 -0.46 8.24 0.68
C GLU A 47 -0.30 8.21 -0.85
N ALA A 48 -1.36 7.87 -1.59
CA ALA A 48 -1.31 7.83 -3.05
C ALA A 48 -1.09 9.22 -3.66
N LEU A 49 -1.73 10.25 -3.12
CA LEU A 49 -1.55 11.63 -3.57
C LEU A 49 -0.16 12.17 -3.21
N ALA A 50 0.36 11.85 -2.02
CA ALA A 50 1.72 12.21 -1.63
C ALA A 50 2.75 11.63 -2.62
N ARG A 51 2.61 10.34 -2.96
CA ARG A 51 3.46 9.69 -3.98
C ARG A 51 3.27 10.27 -5.37
N ALA A 52 2.04 10.60 -5.76
CA ALA A 52 1.75 11.24 -7.03
C ALA A 52 2.46 12.60 -7.13
N TYR A 53 2.45 13.38 -6.04
CA TYR A 53 3.14 14.67 -5.97
C TYR A 53 4.66 14.51 -6.12
N SER A 54 5.28 13.55 -5.42
CA SER A 54 6.72 13.26 -5.57
C SER A 54 7.10 12.87 -7.00
N HIS A 55 6.15 12.34 -7.78
CA HIS A 55 6.33 11.93 -9.17
C HIS A 55 5.57 12.82 -10.15
N TRP A 56 5.19 14.05 -9.74
CA TRP A 56 4.22 14.86 -10.48
C TRP A 56 4.63 15.10 -11.93
N GLY A 57 5.92 15.34 -12.19
CA GLY A 57 6.44 15.48 -13.55
C GLY A 57 6.19 14.26 -14.45
N LYS A 58 6.20 13.04 -13.90
CA LYS A 58 5.84 11.82 -14.66
C LYS A 58 4.34 11.69 -14.84
N VAL A 59 3.57 12.03 -13.81
CA VAL A 59 2.10 11.97 -13.83
C VAL A 59 1.53 12.92 -14.90
N GLN A 60 2.01 14.16 -14.95
CA GLN A 60 1.58 15.14 -15.95
C GLN A 60 1.87 14.71 -17.40
N ARG A 61 2.97 13.98 -17.60
CA ARG A 61 3.41 13.50 -18.92
C ARG A 61 2.77 12.17 -19.32
N ALA A 62 1.96 11.56 -18.48
CA ALA A 62 1.27 10.33 -18.81
C ALA A 62 0.08 10.62 -19.73
N ASP A 63 -0.22 9.70 -20.66
CA ASP A 63 -1.38 9.81 -21.55
C ASP A 63 -2.70 9.92 -20.76
N ASN A 64 -2.75 9.29 -19.58
CA ASN A 64 -3.87 9.39 -18.66
C ASN A 64 -3.39 9.58 -17.20
N PRO A 65 -3.25 10.83 -16.73
CA PRO A 65 -2.79 11.14 -15.37
C PRO A 65 -3.68 10.54 -14.27
N SER A 66 -5.01 10.57 -14.45
CA SER A 66 -5.97 10.00 -13.49
C SER A 66 -5.82 8.49 -13.34
N ALA A 67 -5.60 7.77 -14.44
CA ALA A 67 -5.32 6.34 -14.43
C ALA A 67 -3.97 6.02 -13.77
N TYR A 68 -2.96 6.86 -13.98
CA TYR A 68 -1.66 6.73 -13.32
C TYR A 68 -1.82 6.81 -11.80
N VAL A 69 -2.51 7.83 -11.28
CA VAL A 69 -2.71 7.99 -9.83
C VAL A 69 -3.59 6.89 -9.25
N ARG A 70 -4.62 6.45 -9.97
CA ARG A 70 -5.41 5.27 -9.56
C ARG A 70 -4.55 4.01 -9.48
N ARG A 71 -3.55 3.86 -10.34
CA ARG A 71 -2.59 2.75 -10.26
C ARG A 71 -1.69 2.84 -9.03
N ILE A 72 -1.25 4.05 -8.65
CA ILE A 72 -0.54 4.27 -7.38
C ILE A 72 -1.43 3.80 -6.21
N LEU A 73 -2.68 4.26 -6.15
CA LEU A 73 -3.65 3.89 -5.11
C LEU A 73 -3.79 2.36 -4.96
N ILE A 74 -3.98 1.64 -6.07
CA ILE A 74 -4.12 0.17 -6.07
C ILE A 74 -2.82 -0.52 -5.64
N ASN A 75 -1.66 0.04 -6.00
CA ASN A 75 -0.38 -0.53 -5.58
C ASN A 75 -0.15 -0.33 -4.08
N GLU A 76 -0.54 0.83 -3.53
CA GLU A 76 -0.44 1.09 -2.09
C GLU A 76 -1.40 0.23 -1.27
N SER A 77 -2.64 0.02 -1.74
CA SER A 77 -3.58 -0.86 -1.03
C SER A 77 -3.02 -2.28 -0.91
N ARG A 78 -2.44 -2.82 -1.98
CA ARG A 78 -1.78 -4.14 -1.98
C ARG A 78 -0.58 -4.21 -1.03
N ARG A 79 0.17 -3.11 -0.86
CA ARG A 79 1.29 -3.04 0.11
C ARG A 79 0.78 -3.02 1.54
N GLY A 80 -0.27 -2.25 1.82
CA GLY A 80 -0.91 -2.20 3.14
C GLY A 80 -1.47 -3.56 3.56
N TRP A 81 -2.16 -4.25 2.64
CA TRP A 81 -2.70 -5.59 2.87
C TRP A 81 -1.63 -6.64 3.18
N ARG A 82 -0.44 -6.51 2.59
CA ARG A 82 0.69 -7.40 2.89
C ARG A 82 1.32 -7.14 4.26
N ARG A 83 1.31 -5.88 4.73
CA ARG A 83 1.83 -5.51 6.06
C ARG A 83 0.86 -5.85 7.19
N ASN A 84 -0.44 -5.72 6.95
CA ASN A 84 -1.49 -6.02 7.93
C ASN A 84 -2.01 -7.46 7.86
N ARG A 85 -1.31 -8.36 7.15
CA ARG A 85 -1.54 -9.78 7.40
C ARG A 85 -1.20 -10.01 8.86
N PRO A 86 -2.14 -10.48 9.72
CA PRO A 86 -1.72 -11.11 10.94
C PRO A 86 -0.69 -12.14 10.51
N ALA A 87 0.51 -12.09 11.08
CA ALA A 87 1.43 -13.20 10.95
C ALA A 87 0.59 -14.40 11.37
N VAL A 88 0.25 -15.26 10.41
CA VAL A 88 -0.25 -16.57 10.76
C VAL A 88 0.95 -17.16 11.49
N THR A 89 0.92 -17.07 12.81
CA THR A 89 1.87 -17.74 13.67
C THR A 89 1.83 -19.17 13.18
N ALA A 90 2.88 -19.60 12.47
CA ALA A 90 3.07 -21.00 12.21
C ALA A 90 3.07 -21.63 13.60
N LEU A 91 2.00 -22.34 13.93
CA LEU A 91 1.94 -23.14 15.14
C LEU A 91 3.22 -23.99 15.10
N PRO A 92 4.09 -23.94 16.12
CA PRO A 92 5.27 -24.79 16.11
C PRO A 92 4.77 -26.21 15.89
N ALA A 93 5.31 -26.87 14.86
CA ALA A 93 4.98 -28.25 14.56
C ALA A 93 5.09 -29.01 15.88
N ALA A 94 4.01 -29.67 16.28
CA ALA A 94 4.01 -30.48 17.47
C ALA A 94 5.15 -31.49 17.34
N GLU A 95 6.25 -31.24 18.05
CA GLU A 95 7.30 -32.22 18.20
C GLU A 95 6.72 -33.33 19.08
N GLY A 96 6.09 -34.30 18.43
CA GLY A 96 5.68 -35.54 19.03
C GLY A 96 6.92 -36.30 19.46
N ASN A 97 7.45 -35.99 20.64
CA ASN A 97 8.39 -36.87 21.30
C ASN A 97 7.62 -37.98 22.02
N VAL A 98 7.33 -39.04 21.28
CA VAL A 98 6.93 -40.35 21.83
C VAL A 98 8.10 -41.32 21.72
N ALA A 99 9.19 -41.02 22.42
CA ALA A 99 10.24 -41.95 22.81
C ALA A 99 10.92 -41.31 24.04
N ASP A 100 10.72 -41.77 25.26
CA ASP A 100 11.24 -43.03 25.74
C ASP A 100 10.55 -43.33 27.09
N LEU A 101 9.70 -44.35 27.10
CA LEU A 101 9.21 -45.01 28.31
C LEU A 101 9.80 -46.42 28.33
N SER A 102 11.13 -46.52 28.31
CA SER A 102 11.83 -47.78 28.61
C SER A 102 12.75 -47.59 29.81
N ASP A 103 12.20 -47.17 30.94
CA ASP A 103 12.79 -47.55 32.22
C ASP A 103 11.73 -47.69 33.29
N ARG A 104 11.12 -48.87 33.35
CA ARG A 104 10.55 -49.41 34.59
C ARG A 104 10.78 -50.92 34.67
N ARG A 105 11.77 -51.27 35.50
CA ARG A 105 11.82 -52.40 36.45
C ARG A 105 11.90 -53.83 35.89
N GLY A 106 13.02 -54.47 36.23
CA GLY A 106 13.02 -55.81 36.85
C GLY A 106 14.17 -56.73 36.40
N GLY A 107 15.12 -57.04 37.31
CA GLY A 107 15.94 -58.27 37.22
C GLY A 107 15.08 -59.55 37.35
N PRO A 108 15.64 -60.80 37.40
CA PRO A 108 16.89 -61.20 38.04
C PRO A 108 17.74 -62.24 37.27
N GLY A 109 18.89 -62.62 37.82
CA GLY A 109 19.74 -63.74 37.41
C GLY A 109 20.99 -63.87 38.27
#